data_AF-A0A828Y868-F1
#
_entry.id   AF-A0A828Y868-F1
#
_cell.length_a   1.000
_cell.length_b   1.000
_cell.length_c   1.000
_cell.angle_alpha   90.00
_cell.angle_beta   90.00
_cell.angle_gamma   90.00
#
_symmetry.space_group_name_H-M   'P 1'
#
loop_
_entity.id
_entity.type
_entity.pdbx_description
1 polymer ?
#
loop_
_entity_poly.entity_id
_entity_poly.type
_entity_poly.pdbx_seq_one_letter_code
_entity_poly.pdbx_strand_id
1 'polypeptide(L)'
;MIRKDAVAQINEHYSEKIYYLTKDKKVSNTETFKKGMLVRIYIESTPSMVKIKCYPADHKREYAIGRMILYQLNDEYGGKKITVEDLDKLIANELVEYKKKK
;
A
#
# COMPACT_ATOMS: atom_id res chain seq x y z
N MET A 1 8.89 -12.19 -8.13
CA MET A 1 7.72 -12.91 -7.57
C MET A 1 7.78 -12.88 -6.05
N ILE A 2 6.78 -12.29 -5.38
CA ILE A 2 6.63 -12.42 -3.92
C ILE A 2 5.98 -13.80 -3.65
N ARG A 3 6.60 -14.65 -2.84
CA ARG A 3 5.95 -15.91 -2.39
C ARG A 3 4.73 -15.55 -1.53
N LYS A 4 3.63 -16.29 -1.66
CA LYS A 4 2.41 -16.06 -0.86
C LYS A 4 2.70 -15.89 0.64
N ASP A 5 3.65 -16.65 1.18
CA ASP A 5 4.04 -16.61 2.59
C ASP A 5 4.66 -15.26 3.01
N ALA A 6 5.36 -14.58 2.09
CA ALA A 6 5.97 -13.28 2.36
C ALA A 6 4.93 -12.14 2.37
N VAL A 7 3.82 -12.28 1.64
CA VAL A 7 2.76 -11.25 1.60
C VAL A 7 2.08 -11.09 2.96
N ALA A 8 1.92 -12.19 3.71
CA ALA A 8 1.35 -12.15 5.05
C ALA A 8 2.24 -11.32 6.00
N GLN A 9 3.55 -11.62 6.02
CA GLN A 9 4.53 -10.89 6.83
C GLN A 9 4.63 -9.40 6.45
N ILE A 10 4.60 -9.10 5.14
CA ILE A 10 4.56 -7.73 4.64
C ILE A 10 3.30 -7.00 5.14
N ASN A 11 2.13 -7.63 5.05
CA ASN A 11 0.89 -7.01 5.53
C ASN A 11 0.89 -6.82 7.04
N GLU A 12 1.47 -7.74 7.81
CA GLU A 12 1.62 -7.60 9.26
C GLU A 12 2.49 -6.37 9.59
N HIS A 13 3.63 -6.22 8.91
CA HIS A 13 4.51 -5.05 9.04
C HIS A 13 3.79 -3.70 8.82
N TYR A 14 2.86 -3.65 7.85
CA TYR A 14 2.09 -2.43 7.56
C TYR A 14 0.80 -2.28 8.37
N SER A 15 0.31 -3.34 9.01
CA SER A 15 -1.02 -3.37 9.63
C SER A 15 -1.18 -2.42 10.82
N GLU A 16 -0.10 -2.19 11.56
CA GLU A 16 -0.08 -1.31 12.73
C GLU A 16 0.19 0.16 12.37
N LYS A 17 0.55 0.43 11.11
CA LYS A 17 0.96 1.76 10.66
C LYS A 17 -0.22 2.52 10.07
N ILE A 18 -0.29 3.80 10.41
CA ILE A 18 -1.21 4.76 9.80
C ILE A 18 -0.36 5.74 8.99
N TYR A 19 -0.90 6.17 7.85
CA TYR A 19 -0.25 7.10 6.94
C TYR A 19 -1.17 8.27 6.64
N TYR A 20 -0.61 9.39 6.19
CA TYR A 20 -1.39 10.44 5.52
C TYR A 20 -0.98 10.54 4.05
N LEU A 21 -1.96 10.81 3.19
CA LEU A 21 -1.73 11.09 1.77
C LEU A 21 -1.03 12.43 1.57
N THR A 22 0.05 12.43 0.78
CA THR A 22 0.81 13.66 0.48
C THR A 22 0.13 14.52 -0.60
N LYS A 23 -0.74 13.91 -1.40
CA LYS A 23 -1.50 14.51 -2.52
C LYS A 23 -2.84 13.81 -2.70
N ASP A 24 -3.77 14.47 -3.41
CA ASP A 24 -5.03 13.84 -3.84
C ASP A 24 -4.72 12.60 -4.69
N LYS A 25 -5.41 11.49 -4.43
CA LYS A 25 -5.18 10.23 -5.09
C LYS A 25 -6.49 9.60 -5.54
N LYS A 26 -6.65 9.44 -6.85
CA LYS A 26 -7.75 8.66 -7.40
C LYS A 26 -7.49 7.18 -7.09
N VAL A 27 -8.30 6.61 -6.20
CA VAL A 27 -8.12 5.22 -5.73
C VAL A 27 -9.03 4.24 -6.47
N SER A 28 -10.11 4.73 -7.06
CA SER A 28 -11.01 3.97 -7.92
C SER A 28 -11.60 4.89 -9.01
N ASN A 29 -12.45 4.35 -9.90
CA ASN A 29 -13.11 5.16 -10.93
C ASN A 29 -14.05 6.22 -10.36
N THR A 30 -14.61 5.99 -9.18
CA THR A 30 -15.63 6.82 -8.54
C THR A 30 -15.14 7.55 -7.29
N GLU A 31 -13.91 7.29 -6.85
CA GLU A 31 -13.42 7.75 -5.56
C GLU A 31 -12.00 8.31 -5.62
N THR A 32 -11.83 9.46 -4.99
CA THR A 32 -10.56 10.15 -4.81
C THR A 32 -10.36 10.41 -3.34
N PHE A 33 -9.28 9.86 -2.79
CA PHE A 33 -8.84 10.21 -1.44
C PHE A 33 -8.10 11.54 -1.47
N LYS A 34 -8.38 12.37 -0.47
CA LYS A 34 -7.85 13.74 -0.41
C LYS A 34 -6.52 13.79 0.32
N LYS A 35 -5.68 14.76 -0.07
CA LYS A 35 -4.44 15.08 0.65
C LYS A 35 -4.73 15.25 2.15
N GLY A 36 -3.87 14.67 2.98
CA GLY A 36 -3.97 14.71 4.45
C GLY A 36 -4.90 13.66 5.05
N MET A 37 -5.66 12.92 4.24
CA MET A 37 -6.52 11.84 4.74
C MET A 37 -5.68 10.73 5.37
N LEU A 38 -6.09 10.28 6.56
CA LEU A 38 -5.47 9.17 7.27
C LEU A 38 -5.91 7.84 6.67
N VAL A 39 -4.94 7.03 6.26
CA VAL A 39 -5.16 5.76 5.59
C VAL A 39 -4.27 4.68 6.17
N ARG A 40 -4.70 3.43 5.97
CA ARG A 40 -3.89 2.23 6.19
C ARG A 40 -3.59 1.57 4.85
N ILE A 41 -2.51 0.81 4.81
CA ILE A 41 -2.04 0.13 3.61
C ILE A 41 -2.43 -1.34 3.66
N TYR A 42 -2.75 -1.90 2.49
CA TYR A 42 -2.91 -3.32 2.29
C TYR A 42 -2.16 -3.74 1.01
N ILE A 43 -1.33 -4.76 1.12
CA ILE A 43 -0.52 -5.28 0.01
C ILE A 43 -1.19 -6.52 -0.55
N GLU A 44 -1.51 -6.50 -1.84
CA GLU A 44 -1.99 -7.66 -2.58
C GLU A 44 -0.95 -8.05 -3.62
N SER A 45 -0.51 -9.30 -3.64
CA SER A 45 0.38 -9.81 -4.68
C SER A 45 -0.33 -10.84 -5.55
N THR A 46 -0.19 -10.68 -6.86
CA THR A 46 -0.54 -11.66 -7.88
C THR A 46 0.73 -12.24 -8.50
N PRO A 47 0.64 -13.31 -9.31
CA PRO A 47 1.81 -13.84 -10.02
C PRO A 47 2.53 -12.80 -10.89
N SER A 48 1.81 -11.81 -11.43
CA SER A 48 2.35 -10.79 -12.33
C SER A 48 2.74 -9.47 -11.65
N MET A 49 2.18 -9.13 -10.49
CA MET A 49 2.39 -7.81 -9.89
C MET A 49 2.17 -7.77 -8.39
N VAL A 50 2.63 -6.68 -7.78
CA VAL A 50 2.29 -6.27 -6.42
C VAL A 50 1.45 -5.01 -6.51
N LYS A 51 0.33 -4.99 -5.79
CA LYS A 51 -0.58 -3.87 -5.69
C LYS A 51 -0.53 -3.31 -4.29
N ILE A 52 -0.34 -2.01 -4.20
CA ILE A 52 -0.40 -1.25 -2.96
C ILE A 52 -1.77 -0.61 -2.94
N LYS A 53 -2.60 -1.06 -2.01
CA LYS A 53 -3.96 -0.59 -1.79
C LYS A 53 -4.01 0.23 -0.51
N CYS A 54 -4.97 1.13 -0.42
CA CYS A 54 -5.20 1.86 0.82
C CYS A 54 -6.69 2.00 1.12
N TYR A 55 -6.98 2.23 2.40
CA TYR A 55 -8.33 2.42 2.93
C TYR A 55 -8.28 3.41 4.08
N PRO A 56 -9.39 4.14 4.37
CA PRO A 56 -9.45 5.07 5.49
C PRO A 56 -9.09 4.38 6.81
N ALA A 57 -8.36 5.07 7.70
CA ALA A 57 -7.83 4.47 8.92
C ALA A 57 -8.90 3.99 9.93
N ASP A 58 -10.12 4.51 9.80
CA ASP A 58 -11.32 4.16 10.56
C ASP A 58 -12.16 3.04 9.93
N HIS A 59 -11.80 2.61 8.71
CA HIS A 59 -12.49 1.54 8.00
C HIS A 59 -11.78 0.18 8.15
N LYS A 60 -12.50 -0.91 7.89
CA LYS A 60 -11.92 -2.24 7.84
C LYS A 60 -11.14 -2.47 6.53
N ARG A 61 -10.22 -3.42 6.55
CA ARG A 61 -9.32 -3.76 5.43
C ARG A 61 -10.08 -4.09 4.14
N GLU A 62 -11.28 -4.66 4.23
CA GLU A 62 -12.13 -5.00 3.08
C GLU A 62 -12.47 -3.77 2.24
N TYR A 63 -12.45 -2.56 2.82
CA TYR A 63 -12.62 -1.33 2.07
C TYR A 63 -11.50 -1.10 1.06
N ALA A 64 -10.32 -1.70 1.25
CA ALA A 64 -9.22 -1.61 0.28
C ALA A 64 -9.54 -2.34 -1.04
N ILE A 65 -10.55 -3.21 -1.08
CA ILE A 65 -10.96 -3.91 -2.31
C ILE A 65 -11.37 -2.88 -3.36
N GLY A 66 -10.74 -2.97 -4.54
CA GLY A 66 -10.95 -2.02 -5.63
C GLY A 66 -10.31 -0.63 -5.44
N ARG A 67 -9.54 -0.41 -4.37
CA ARG A 67 -8.91 0.88 -4.04
C ARG A 67 -7.40 0.78 -4.06
N MET A 68 -6.82 1.00 -5.24
CA MET A 68 -5.39 0.86 -5.50
C MET A 68 -4.75 2.22 -5.68
N ILE A 69 -3.58 2.43 -5.08
CA ILE A 69 -2.83 3.69 -5.22
C ILE A 69 -1.59 3.53 -6.09
N LEU A 70 -0.99 2.34 -6.07
CA LEU A 70 0.19 2.00 -6.84
C LEU A 70 0.15 0.52 -7.19
N TYR A 71 0.83 0.18 -8.27
CA TYR A 71 1.18 -1.20 -8.59
C TYR A 71 2.60 -1.24 -9.13
N GLN A 72 3.23 -2.38 -9.00
CA GLN A 72 4.54 -2.68 -9.58
C GLN A 72 4.48 -4.04 -10.27
N LEU A 73 4.95 -4.13 -11.51
CA LEU A 73 5.04 -5.41 -12.21
C LEU A 73 6.23 -6.21 -11.67
N ASN A 74 6.06 -7.53 -11.54
CA ASN A 74 7.13 -8.40 -11.07
C ASN A 74 8.31 -8.45 -12.06
N ASP A 75 8.05 -8.26 -13.35
CA ASP A 75 9.06 -8.30 -14.42
C ASP A 75 9.99 -7.08 -14.37
N GLU A 76 9.51 -5.93 -13.85
CA GLU A 76 10.33 -4.73 -13.65
C GLU A 76 11.42 -4.94 -12.58
N TYR A 77 11.28 -5.94 -11.71
CA TYR A 77 12.31 -6.35 -10.76
C TYR A 77 13.29 -7.41 -11.32
N GLY A 78 13.19 -7.77 -12.61
CA GLY A 78 14.12 -8.69 -13.27
C GLY A 78 14.21 -10.05 -12.58
N GLY A 79 13.09 -10.55 -12.04
CA GLY A 79 13.06 -11.80 -11.28
C GLY A 79 13.53 -11.71 -9.82
N LYS A 80 13.97 -10.55 -9.34
CA LYS A 80 14.35 -10.35 -7.93
C LYS A 80 13.11 -10.42 -7.00
N LYS A 81 13.36 -10.77 -5.74
CA LYS A 81 12.34 -10.72 -4.69
C LYS A 81 12.15 -9.26 -4.27
N ILE A 82 10.92 -8.77 -4.34
CA ILE A 82 10.54 -7.47 -3.80
C ILE A 82 10.62 -7.56 -2.27
N THR A 83 11.36 -6.66 -1.64
CA THR A 83 11.55 -6.57 -0.19
C THR A 83 10.60 -5.53 0.43
N VAL A 84 10.51 -5.51 1.77
CA VAL A 84 9.79 -4.44 2.48
C VAL A 84 10.43 -3.07 2.22
N GLU A 85 11.76 -3.01 2.14
CA GLU A 85 12.49 -1.76 1.87
C GLU A 85 12.17 -1.19 0.48
N ASP A 86 11.99 -2.06 -0.52
CA ASP A 86 11.55 -1.67 -1.86
C ASP A 86 10.14 -1.05 -1.81
N LEU A 87 9.22 -1.68 -1.08
CA LEU A 87 7.86 -1.19 -0.89
C LEU A 87 7.84 0.12 -0.10
N ASP A 88 8.67 0.27 0.93
CA ASP A 88 8.79 1.50 1.72
C ASP A 88 9.21 2.69 0.85
N LYS A 89 10.16 2.48 -0.07
CA LYS A 89 10.57 3.51 -1.04
C LYS A 89 9.41 3.92 -1.97
N LEU A 90 8.64 2.95 -2.45
CA LEU A 90 7.46 3.22 -3.30
C LEU A 90 6.37 3.97 -2.53
N ILE A 91 6.09 3.53 -1.30
CA ILE A 91 5.09 4.12 -0.41
C ILE A 91 5.47 5.56 -0.05
N ALA A 92 6.75 5.83 0.25
CA ALA A 92 7.24 7.15 0.64
C ALA A 92 6.99 8.26 -0.40
N ASN A 93 6.81 7.90 -1.69
CA ASN A 93 6.47 8.85 -2.75
C ASN A 93 5.00 9.32 -2.69
N GLU A 94 4.12 8.55 -2.05
CA GLU A 94 2.68 8.78 -2.02
C GLU A 94 2.13 9.04 -0.61
N LEU A 95 2.79 8.49 0.40
CA LEU A 95 2.31 8.39 1.77
C LEU A 95 3.45 8.69 2.74
N VAL A 96 3.10 9.33 3.86
CA VAL A 96 4.03 9.53 4.97
C VAL A 96 3.42 8.92 6.23
N GLU A 97 4.24 8.17 6.97
CA GLU A 97 3.80 7.51 8.21
C GLU A 97 3.38 8.56 9.24
N TYR A 98 2.13 8.43 9.71
CA TYR A 98 1.60 9.23 10.79
C TYR A 98 2.09 8.67 12.13
N LYS A 99 3.18 9.23 12.63
CA LYS A 99 3.65 9.00 13.99
C LYS A 99 2.88 9.92 14.92
N LYS A 100 1.89 9.38 15.64
CA LYS A 100 1.20 10.14 16.70
C LYS A 100 2.28 10.65 17.67
N LYS A 101 2.48 11.96 17.73
CA LYS A 101 3.36 12.55 18.74
C LYS A 101 2.77 12.18 20.10
N LYS A 102 3.56 11.47 20.91
CA LYS A 102 3.27 11.24 22.33
C LYS A 102 3.22 12.57 23.06
#